data_AF-A0A445M1Y3-F1
#
_entry.id   AF-A0A445M1Y3-F1
#
_cell.length_a   1.000
_cell.length_b   1.000
_cell.length_c   1.000
_cell.angle_alpha   90.00
_cell.angle_beta   90.00
_cell.angle_gamma   90.00
#
_symmetry.space_group_name_H-M   'P 1'
#
loop_
_entity.id
_entity.type
_entity.pdbx_description
1 polymer ?
#
loop_
_entity_poly.entity_id
_entity_poly.type
_entity_poly.pdbx_seq_one_letter_code
_entity_poly.pdbx_strand_id
1 'polypeptide(L)'
;MGWPFLGETIGYLNLYPAVTLGEFMENHIARYGKIYKSNLFGGPTINDGKLFEISNPKSICDILRKWSMLVLVGDMHKEMRNISLNFLSNAKLQTHLVKEVERHALLIINSWNNNSTFSALQEAKKFTFNFMEKRIMSLEPGNPETG
;
A
#
# COMPACT_ATOMS: atom_id res chain seq x y z
N MET A 1 28.28 -0.86 -8.45
CA MET A 1 29.23 -0.56 -7.34
C MET A 1 28.90 0.87 -6.92
N GLY A 2 28.04 1.00 -5.91
CA GLY A 2 27.45 2.28 -5.51
C GLY A 2 28.30 3.09 -4.53
N TRP A 3 27.71 4.17 -4.02
CA TRP A 3 28.33 5.04 -3.03
C TRP A 3 28.57 4.32 -1.69
N PRO A 4 29.61 4.70 -0.92
CA PRO A 4 29.76 4.22 0.46
C PRO A 4 28.48 4.51 1.27
N PHE A 5 28.01 3.53 2.04
CA PHE A 5 26.78 3.55 2.86
C PHE A 5 25.44 3.68 2.11
N LEU A 6 25.34 4.51 1.06
CA LEU A 6 24.09 4.71 0.31
C LEU A 6 23.91 3.70 -0.82
N GLY A 7 24.99 3.09 -1.28
CA GLY A 7 24.99 2.16 -2.41
C GLY A 7 24.37 2.81 -3.65
N GLU A 8 23.36 2.17 -4.21
CA GLU A 8 22.65 2.59 -5.41
C GLU A 8 21.24 3.13 -5.09
N THR A 9 20.94 3.36 -3.81
CA THR A 9 19.59 3.72 -3.29
C THR A 9 19.02 4.99 -3.92
N ILE A 10 19.83 6.03 -4.14
CA ILE A 10 19.35 7.28 -4.76
C ILE A 10 18.85 7.01 -6.18
N GLY A 11 19.64 6.29 -6.98
CA GLY A 11 19.24 5.90 -8.34
C GLY A 11 17.99 5.01 -8.32
N TYR A 12 17.90 4.09 -7.36
CA TYR A 12 16.76 3.21 -7.18
C TYR A 12 15.46 3.96 -6.83
N LEU A 13 15.55 5.07 -6.08
CA LEU A 13 14.40 5.88 -5.65
C LEU A 13 14.10 7.08 -6.56
N ASN A 14 14.84 7.25 -7.65
CA ASN A 14 14.57 8.32 -8.61
C ASN A 14 13.14 8.22 -9.15
N LEU A 15 12.53 9.36 -9.45
CA LEU A 15 11.18 9.41 -9.99
C LEU A 15 11.16 8.88 -11.43
N TYR A 16 10.14 8.09 -11.74
CA TYR A 16 9.87 7.58 -13.08
C TYR A 16 8.36 7.42 -13.30
N PRO A 17 7.89 7.35 -14.56
CA PRO A 17 6.48 7.09 -14.85
C PRO A 17 6.05 5.72 -14.31
N ALA A 18 4.94 5.66 -13.55
CA ALA A 18 4.45 4.43 -12.92
C ALA A 18 4.08 3.30 -13.91
N VAL A 19 3.99 3.60 -15.20
CA VAL A 19 3.74 2.63 -16.30
C VAL A 19 5.02 2.00 -16.85
N THR A 20 6.19 2.36 -16.30
CA THR A 20 7.51 1.85 -16.69
C THR A 20 8.22 1.24 -15.49
N LEU A 21 9.31 0.50 -15.74
CA LEU A 21 10.17 0.01 -14.65
C LEU A 21 11.11 1.11 -14.11
N GLY A 22 11.27 2.20 -14.86
CA GLY A 22 12.20 3.27 -14.57
C GLY A 22 13.62 2.96 -15.05
N GLU A 23 14.34 4.02 -15.41
CA GLU A 23 15.67 3.94 -16.01
C GLU A 23 16.66 3.11 -15.16
N PHE A 24 16.60 3.25 -13.84
CA PHE A 24 17.45 2.47 -12.93
C PHE A 24 17.28 0.97 -13.15
N MET A 25 16.04 0.48 -13.09
CA MET A 25 15.74 -0.94 -13.22
C MET A 25 16.06 -1.44 -14.63
N GLU A 26 15.68 -0.69 -15.65
CA GLU A 26 15.91 -1.05 -17.06
C GLU A 26 17.41 -1.21 -17.37
N ASN A 27 18.23 -0.25 -16.94
CA ASN A 27 19.68 -0.28 -17.13
C ASN A 27 20.34 -1.45 -16.37
N HIS A 28 19.89 -1.74 -15.15
CA HIS A 28 20.44 -2.86 -14.37
C HIS A 28 20.04 -4.21 -14.98
N ILE A 29 18.80 -4.35 -15.42
CA ILE A 29 18.33 -5.57 -16.08
C ILE A 29 19.08 -5.78 -17.40
N ALA A 30 19.27 -4.73 -18.19
CA ALA A 30 20.00 -4.80 -19.46
C ALA A 30 21.47 -5.22 -19.26
N ARG A 31 22.09 -4.76 -18.17
CA ARG A 31 23.52 -5.00 -17.90
C ARG A 31 23.79 -6.31 -17.16
N TYR A 32 22.95 -6.67 -16.19
CA TYR A 32 23.21 -7.75 -15.23
C TYR A 32 22.20 -8.89 -15.32
N GLY A 33 21.14 -8.74 -16.12
CA GLY A 33 20.03 -9.68 -16.19
C GLY A 33 18.96 -9.38 -15.14
N LYS A 34 17.86 -10.16 -15.17
CA LYS A 34 16.70 -9.98 -14.29
C LYS A 34 17.01 -10.19 -12.79
N ILE A 35 18.08 -10.91 -12.50
CA ILE A 35 18.55 -11.18 -11.14
C ILE A 35 19.93 -10.57 -10.98
N TYR A 36 20.07 -9.58 -10.11
CA TYR A 36 21.34 -8.90 -9.91
C TYR A 36 21.59 -8.51 -8.45
N LYS A 37 22.87 -8.36 -8.10
CA LYS A 37 23.29 -7.88 -6.78
C LYS A 37 23.43 -6.37 -6.80
N SER A 38 22.99 -5.72 -5.73
CA SER A 38 23.12 -4.28 -5.50
C SER A 38 23.37 -4.02 -4.00
N ASN A 39 23.50 -2.75 -3.64
CA ASN A 39 23.47 -2.30 -2.25
C ASN A 39 22.39 -1.21 -2.15
N LEU A 40 21.27 -1.54 -1.51
CA LEU A 40 20.12 -0.67 -1.38
C LEU A 40 19.77 -0.52 0.11
N PHE A 41 19.35 0.68 0.50
CA PHE A 41 18.96 1.02 1.88
C PHE A 41 20.04 0.70 2.93
N GLY A 42 21.32 0.82 2.55
CA GLY A 42 22.45 0.61 3.45
C GLY A 42 22.89 -0.84 3.64
N GLY A 43 22.35 -1.78 2.87
CA GLY A 43 22.71 -3.19 2.94
C GLY A 43 22.82 -3.88 1.58
N PRO A 44 23.54 -5.02 1.51
CA PRO A 44 23.59 -5.84 0.30
C PRO A 44 22.19 -6.38 -0.04
N THR A 45 21.81 -6.29 -1.31
CA THR A 45 20.47 -6.67 -1.78
C THR A 45 20.59 -7.51 -3.05
N ILE A 46 19.78 -8.56 -3.15
CA ILE A 46 19.56 -9.31 -4.39
C ILE A 46 18.23 -8.83 -4.96
N ASN A 47 18.24 -8.25 -6.14
CA ASN A 47 17.03 -7.89 -6.86
C ASN A 47 16.69 -9.03 -7.84
N ASP A 48 15.60 -9.76 -7.58
CA ASP A 48 15.12 -10.88 -8.42
C ASP A 48 13.82 -10.51 -9.17
N GLY A 49 13.32 -9.27 -9.05
CA GLY A 49 12.07 -8.84 -9.68
C GLY A 49 10.81 -9.65 -9.30
N LYS A 50 10.93 -10.71 -8.50
CA LYS A 50 9.83 -11.63 -8.17
C LYS A 50 9.69 -11.96 -6.69
N LEU A 51 10.75 -12.11 -5.91
CA LEU A 51 10.59 -12.49 -4.51
C LEU A 51 11.82 -12.11 -3.71
N PHE A 52 11.66 -11.24 -2.71
CA PHE A 52 12.36 -11.42 -1.45
C PHE A 52 11.39 -11.23 -0.30
N GLU A 53 11.65 -12.02 0.74
CA GLU A 53 11.15 -11.84 2.09
C GLU A 53 11.18 -10.36 2.44
N ILE A 54 10.07 -9.86 3.00
CA ILE A 54 9.81 -8.45 3.25
C ILE A 54 10.87 -7.94 4.26
N SER A 55 12.06 -7.58 3.78
CA SER A 55 13.04 -6.80 4.54
C SER A 55 12.69 -5.33 4.38
N ASN A 56 11.51 -4.96 4.87
CA ASN A 56 11.07 -3.57 4.89
C ASN A 56 12.11 -2.73 5.64
N PRO A 57 12.46 -1.53 5.14
CA PRO A 57 13.26 -0.59 5.90
C PRO A 57 12.70 -0.39 7.31
N LYS A 58 13.58 -0.24 8.30
CA LYS A 58 13.19 -0.11 9.72
C LYS A 58 12.13 0.96 9.96
N SER A 59 12.18 2.07 9.22
CA SER A 59 11.19 3.15 9.29
C SER A 59 9.76 2.69 8.97
N ILE A 60 9.58 1.79 8.01
CA ILE A 60 8.27 1.21 7.66
C ILE A 60 7.77 0.32 8.82
N CYS A 61 8.67 -0.48 9.39
CA CYS A 61 8.35 -1.34 10.54
C CYS A 61 7.97 -0.53 11.79
N ASP A 62 8.65 0.59 12.04
CA ASP A 62 8.41 1.46 13.19
C ASP A 62 7.03 2.14 13.08
N ILE A 63 6.64 2.60 11.88
CA ILE A 63 5.34 3.24 11.63
C ILE A 63 4.18 2.25 11.74
N LEU A 64 4.32 1.07 11.13
CA LEU A 64 3.23 0.09 11.03
C LEU A 64 2.93 -0.65 12.33
N ARG A 65 3.77 -0.48 13.37
CA ARG A 65 3.77 -1.23 14.64
C ARG A 65 4.05 -2.72 14.47
N LYS A 66 4.55 -3.33 15.55
CA LYS A 66 5.05 -4.71 15.63
C LYS A 66 4.03 -5.81 15.30
N TRP A 67 2.73 -5.47 15.27
CA TRP A 67 1.63 -6.40 15.03
C TRP A 67 1.03 -6.27 13.62
N SER A 68 1.63 -5.45 12.75
CA SER A 68 1.19 -5.36 11.36
C SER A 68 1.53 -6.62 10.58
N MET A 69 0.64 -7.04 9.68
CA MET A 69 0.87 -8.16 8.75
C MET A 69 2.13 -7.95 7.90
N LEU A 70 2.58 -6.71 7.67
CA LEU A 70 3.82 -6.41 6.93
C LEU A 70 5.10 -6.61 7.74
N VAL A 71 5.00 -6.84 9.04
CA VAL A 71 6.12 -7.03 9.98
C VAL A 71 6.13 -8.45 10.57
N LEU A 72 4.96 -9.06 10.74
CA LEU A 72 4.85 -10.43 11.26
C LEU A 72 5.49 -11.46 10.31
N VAL A 73 6.07 -12.50 10.89
CA VAL A 73 6.64 -13.66 10.17
C VAL A 73 6.10 -14.97 10.74
N GLY A 74 6.27 -16.06 9.99
CA GLY A 74 5.91 -17.41 10.44
C GLY A 74 4.42 -17.58 10.79
N ASP A 75 4.14 -18.29 11.87
CA ASP A 75 2.77 -18.65 12.26
C ASP A 75 1.89 -17.45 12.62
N MET A 76 2.47 -16.39 13.20
CA MET A 76 1.73 -15.16 13.52
C MET A 76 1.26 -14.44 12.25
N HIS A 77 2.11 -14.40 11.22
CA HIS A 77 1.72 -13.87 9.91
C HIS A 77 0.61 -14.73 9.29
N LYS A 78 0.76 -16.07 9.34
CA LYS A 78 -0.24 -17.01 8.82
C LYS A 78 -1.60 -16.81 9.48
N GLU A 79 -1.62 -16.63 10.80
CA GLU A 79 -2.85 -16.43 11.56
C GLU A 79 -3.52 -15.09 11.20
N MET A 80 -2.77 -13.98 11.19
CA MET A 80 -3.31 -12.67 10.80
C MET A 80 -3.82 -12.66 9.35
N ARG A 81 -3.12 -13.34 8.45
CA ARG A 81 -3.55 -13.54 7.06
C ARG A 81 -4.86 -14.34 7.00
N ASN A 82 -4.98 -15.42 7.76
CA ASN A 82 -6.19 -16.24 7.80
C ASN A 82 -7.39 -15.47 8.35
N ILE A 83 -7.22 -14.71 9.43
CA ILE A 83 -8.26 -13.82 9.97
C ILE A 83 -8.73 -12.84 8.89
N SER A 84 -7.79 -12.20 8.20
CA SER A 84 -8.08 -11.25 7.12
C SER A 84 -8.83 -11.90 5.95
N LEU A 85 -8.41 -13.10 5.53
CA LEU A 85 -9.05 -13.86 4.46
C LEU A 85 -10.45 -14.35 4.84
N ASN A 86 -10.65 -14.83 6.06
CA ASN A 86 -11.96 -15.28 6.55
C ASN A 86 -12.95 -14.11 6.59
N PHE A 87 -12.49 -12.94 7.02
CA PHE A 87 -13.30 -11.72 6.99
C PHE A 87 -13.69 -11.30 5.56
N LEU A 88 -12.78 -11.43 4.60
CA LEU A 88 -13.03 -11.06 3.20
C LEU A 88 -13.81 -12.11 2.40
N SER A 89 -13.70 -13.40 2.73
CA SER A 89 -14.30 -14.52 1.97
C SER A 89 -15.71 -14.91 2.42
N ASN A 90 -16.16 -14.43 3.58
CA ASN A 90 -17.52 -14.71 4.04
C ASN A 90 -18.54 -14.03 3.11
N ALA A 91 -19.32 -14.83 2.37
CA ALA A 91 -20.27 -14.35 1.37
C ALA A 91 -21.34 -13.38 1.93
N LYS A 92 -21.78 -13.59 3.18
CA LYS A 92 -22.70 -12.65 3.85
C LYS A 92 -22.03 -11.31 4.15
N LEU A 93 -20.75 -11.32 4.53
CA LEU A 93 -19.98 -10.09 4.69
C LEU A 93 -19.72 -9.44 3.32
N GLN A 94 -19.38 -10.20 2.28
CA GLN A 94 -19.16 -9.64 0.93
C GLN A 94 -20.38 -8.91 0.39
N THR A 95 -21.58 -9.51 0.49
CA THR A 95 -22.81 -8.85 0.03
C THR A 95 -23.11 -7.55 0.77
N HIS A 96 -22.86 -7.50 2.08
CA HIS A 96 -22.97 -6.27 2.85
C HIS A 96 -21.89 -5.24 2.47
N LEU A 97 -20.66 -5.70 2.24
CA LEU A 97 -19.53 -4.84 1.89
C LEU A 97 -19.72 -4.17 0.52
N VAL A 98 -20.20 -4.92 -0.48
CA VAL A 98 -20.46 -4.34 -1.80
C VAL A 98 -21.51 -3.24 -1.71
N LYS A 99 -22.59 -3.45 -0.94
CA LYS A 99 -23.62 -2.43 -0.72
C LYS A 99 -23.07 -1.21 0.02
N GLU A 100 -22.22 -1.40 1.02
CA GLU A 100 -21.59 -0.28 1.73
C GLU A 100 -20.60 0.49 0.84
N VAL A 101 -19.82 -0.20 0.01
CA VAL A 101 -18.92 0.41 -0.97
C VAL A 101 -19.73 1.26 -1.96
N GLU A 102 -20.80 0.71 -2.51
CA GLU A 102 -21.71 1.42 -3.42
C GLU A 102 -22.31 2.66 -2.75
N ARG A 103 -22.83 2.52 -1.53
CA ARG A 103 -23.41 3.63 -0.76
C ARG A 103 -22.41 4.77 -0.56
N HIS A 104 -21.17 4.47 -0.18
CA HIS A 104 -20.13 5.51 0.00
C HIS A 104 -19.68 6.13 -1.33
N ALA A 105 -19.60 5.34 -2.40
CA ALA A 105 -19.26 5.85 -3.72
C ALA A 105 -20.33 6.84 -4.20
N LEU A 106 -21.62 6.50 -4.05
CA LEU A 106 -22.73 7.38 -4.39
C LEU A 106 -22.73 8.65 -3.55
N LEU A 107 -22.46 8.57 -2.24
CA LEU A 107 -22.38 9.77 -1.38
C LEU A 107 -21.32 10.78 -1.88
N ILE A 108 -20.18 10.29 -2.34
CA ILE A 108 -19.10 11.16 -2.82
C ILE A 108 -19.42 11.69 -4.22
N ILE A 109 -19.83 10.83 -5.15
CA ILE A 109 -20.19 11.24 -6.51
C ILE A 109 -21.33 12.27 -6.49
N ASN A 110 -22.34 12.06 -5.66
CA ASN A 110 -23.46 13.00 -5.52
C ASN A 110 -23.08 14.33 -4.85
N SER A 111 -21.93 14.40 -4.19
CA SER A 111 -21.40 15.65 -3.61
C SER A 111 -20.66 16.52 -4.63
N TRP A 112 -20.39 15.99 -5.83
CA TRP A 112 -19.67 16.72 -6.85
C TRP A 112 -20.56 17.77 -7.51
N ASN A 113 -20.05 18.99 -7.63
CA ASN A 113 -20.74 20.05 -8.34
C ASN A 113 -20.49 19.92 -9.85
N ASN A 114 -21.58 19.94 -10.63
CA ASN A 114 -21.50 19.98 -12.09
C ASN A 114 -20.69 21.20 -12.55
N ASN A 115 -19.86 21.01 -13.58
CA ASN A 115 -18.98 22.03 -14.18
C ASN A 115 -17.91 22.63 -13.24
N SER A 116 -17.55 21.92 -12.15
CA SER A 116 -16.42 22.28 -11.30
C SER A 116 -15.20 21.41 -11.59
N THR A 117 -14.00 22.00 -11.51
CA THR A 117 -12.74 21.26 -11.60
C THR A 117 -12.30 20.86 -10.19
N PHE A 118 -12.00 19.58 -9.99
CA PHE A 118 -11.54 19.05 -8.71
C PHE A 118 -10.47 17.97 -8.93
N SER A 119 -9.77 17.60 -7.86
CA SER A 119 -8.75 16.54 -7.91
C SER A 119 -9.38 15.17 -7.70
N ALA A 120 -9.47 14.36 -8.75
CA ALA A 120 -9.94 12.98 -8.67
C ALA A 120 -9.11 12.14 -7.68
N LEU A 121 -7.81 12.44 -7.55
CA LEU A 121 -6.94 11.78 -6.58
C LEU A 121 -7.37 12.08 -5.13
N GLN A 122 -7.73 13.33 -4.84
CA GLN A 122 -8.21 13.71 -3.50
C GLN A 122 -9.57 13.08 -3.19
N GLU A 123 -10.49 13.09 -4.16
CA GLU A 123 -11.80 12.44 -4.01
C GLU A 123 -11.67 10.92 -3.80
N ALA A 124 -10.78 10.25 -4.54
CA ALA A 124 -10.51 8.82 -4.35
C ALA A 124 -9.90 8.54 -2.96
N LYS A 125 -8.98 9.38 -2.48
CA LYS A 125 -8.42 9.27 -1.13
C LYS A 125 -9.50 9.45 -0.07
N LYS A 126 -10.34 10.47 -0.20
CA LYS A 126 -11.47 10.74 0.71
C LYS A 126 -12.44 9.55 0.75
N PHE A 127 -12.76 8.97 -0.41
CA PHE A 127 -13.58 7.76 -0.50
C PHE A 127 -12.99 6.59 0.28
N THR A 128 -11.75 6.22 -0.02
CA THR A 128 -11.11 5.08 0.64
C THR A 128 -10.91 5.30 2.14
N PHE A 129 -10.58 6.52 2.56
CA PHE A 129 -10.41 6.86 3.98
C PHE A 129 -11.73 6.76 4.75
N ASN A 130 -12.78 7.43 4.28
CA ASN A 130 -14.09 7.43 4.96
C ASN A 130 -14.69 6.01 5.04
N PHE A 131 -14.53 5.21 3.98
CA PHE A 131 -14.98 3.83 3.98
C PHE A 131 -14.24 2.99 5.04
N MET A 132 -12.92 3.15 5.15
CA MET A 132 -12.10 2.43 6.11
C MET A 132 -12.35 2.89 7.55
N GLU A 133 -12.54 4.18 7.78
CA GLU A 133 -12.92 4.76 9.08
C GLU A 133 -14.24 4.16 9.60
N LYS A 134 -15.31 4.20 8.79
CA LYS A 134 -16.60 3.61 9.18
C LYS A 134 -16.48 2.11 9.50
N ARG A 135 -15.60 1.40 8.79
CA ARG A 135 -15.45 -0.05 8.94
C ARG A 135 -14.57 -0.47 10.12
N ILE A 136 -13.52 0.29 10.42
CA ILE A 136 -12.58 -0.03 11.52
C ILE A 136 -13.12 0.49 12.85
N MET A 137 -13.76 1.66 12.86
CA MET A 137 -14.17 2.35 14.07
C MET A 137 -15.66 2.27 14.37
N SER A 138 -16.48 1.66 13.49
CA SER A 138 -17.95 1.69 13.57
C SER A 138 -18.54 3.10 13.68
N LEU A 139 -17.81 4.14 13.23
CA LEU A 139 -18.27 5.52 13.26
C LEU A 139 -19.20 5.77 12.07
N GLU A 140 -20.48 6.01 12.36
CA GLU A 140 -21.40 6.50 11.34
C GLU A 140 -21.07 7.95 10.97
N PRO A 141 -20.94 8.29 9.67
CA PRO A 141 -20.69 9.67 9.27
C PRO A 141 -21.92 10.53 9.59
N GLY A 142 -21.79 11.42 10.58
CA GLY A 142 -22.81 12.44 10.88
C GLY A 142 -23.18 12.65 12.35
N ASN A 143 -22.60 11.93 13.33
CA ASN A 143 -22.84 12.26 14.73
C ASN A 143 -21.82 13.31 15.22
N PRO A 144 -22.26 14.52 15.60
CA PRO A 144 -21.37 15.47 16.26
C PRO A 144 -20.90 14.86 17.58
N GLU A 145 -19.60 14.99 17.84
CA GLU A 145 -18.99 14.61 19.11
C GLU A 145 -19.71 15.36 20.24
N THR A 146 -20.47 14.62 21.06
CA THR A 146 -20.91 15.13 22.36
C THR A 146 -19.70 15.07 23.29
N GLY A 147 -19.02 16.19 23.40
CA GLY A 147 -18.19 16.59 24.54
C GLY A 147 -18.82 17.79 25.23
#